data_AF-A0A972B0X6-F1
#
_entry.id   AF-A0A972B0X6-F1
#
_cell.length_a   1.000
_cell.length_b   1.000
_cell.length_c   1.000
_cell.angle_alpha   90.00
_cell.angle_beta   90.00
_cell.angle_gamma   90.00
#
_symmetry.space_group_name_H-M   'P 1'
#
loop_
_entity.id
_entity.type
_entity.pdbx_description
1 polymer ?
#
loop_
_entity_poly.entity_id
_entity_poly.type
_entity_poly.pdbx_seq_one_letter_code
_entity_poly.pdbx_strand_id
1 'polypeptide(L)'
;MLLLKSSRWRYLAMLNIAWLALFTLTRVALLCASFTAADVNIWQLLLVFAQGLIYDLGFLSFVSLPLAMYLTLCPQWLWAKKWHQLCLRGLFAVSLFGMLFVAVSEWLFWDEFSVRFNFIAVDYLVYSKEVIDNILESYPVYPLLAGLALLAIVLTFILRKPLRHALSAPASALTARFSGFAVLAVIASLAGLVLSQDFPRGTGGNSYQRELAANGPYQFFAAFRNNELDYPSFYATLDEAQVGALLRAEVAENNARFVSDNPLNIRREIINEGAPRRLNVVLVTIESLSAKYLGSFGDPRGLTPNLDKLRSESLAFTNLYATGTRTDRGLEAITLSIPPTPGRSLVKRIGRESGFASLGQQLNAQGYDSVFVYGGRGYFDNMNAFFSGNGYRIVDQSSVPDKEMNFTNAWGMADEDLYAQTIKLADADYAQGKPFLLQLMTTSNHRPYTYPDGRIDILSGEG
;
A
#
# COMPACT_ATOMS: atom_id res chain seq x y z
N MET A 1 18.82 -17.94 -33.14
CA MET A 1 18.33 -19.35 -33.22
C MET A 1 19.37 -20.41 -32.79
N LEU A 2 20.68 -20.12 -32.74
CA LEU A 2 21.72 -21.07 -32.27
C LEU A 2 21.81 -21.22 -30.73
N LEU A 3 21.43 -20.19 -29.96
CA LEU A 3 21.51 -20.19 -28.49
C LEU A 3 20.53 -21.17 -27.81
N LEU A 4 19.32 -21.35 -28.37
CA LEU A 4 18.30 -22.27 -27.87
C LEU A 4 18.60 -23.76 -28.15
N LYS A 5 19.75 -24.08 -28.75
CA LYS A 5 20.19 -25.47 -28.95
C LYS A 5 20.97 -26.04 -27.75
N SER A 6 21.43 -25.21 -26.82
CA SER A 6 22.22 -25.64 -25.66
C SER A 6 21.36 -25.99 -24.44
N SER A 7 21.82 -26.93 -23.62
CA SER A 7 21.09 -27.36 -22.42
C SER A 7 20.86 -26.28 -21.37
N ARG A 8 21.86 -25.41 -21.16
CA ARG A 8 21.80 -24.31 -20.19
C ARG A 8 20.79 -23.24 -20.59
N TRP A 9 20.84 -22.79 -21.84
CA TRP A 9 19.91 -21.78 -22.35
C TRP A 9 18.50 -22.33 -22.54
N ARG A 10 18.34 -23.62 -22.84
CA ARG A 10 17.03 -24.30 -22.84
C ARG A 10 16.41 -24.35 -21.44
N TYR A 11 17.20 -24.66 -20.42
CA TYR A 11 16.72 -24.66 -19.04
C TYR A 11 16.24 -23.26 -18.62
N LEU A 12 17.04 -22.22 -18.87
CA LEU A 12 16.65 -20.84 -18.58
C LEU A 12 15.41 -20.40 -19.38
N ALA A 13 15.35 -20.72 -20.68
CA ALA A 13 14.19 -20.40 -21.51
C ALA A 13 12.92 -21.11 -21.03
N MET A 14 13.02 -22.37 -20.62
CA MET A 14 11.88 -23.12 -20.09
C MET A 14 11.36 -22.51 -18.78
N LEU A 15 12.26 -22.07 -17.91
CA LEU A 15 11.90 -21.34 -16.69
C LEU A 15 11.17 -20.03 -17.01
N ASN A 16 11.73 -19.21 -17.91
CA ASN A 16 11.15 -17.93 -18.31
C ASN A 16 9.80 -18.09 -19.00
N ILE A 17 9.62 -19.12 -19.83
CA ILE A 17 8.34 -19.44 -20.45
C ILE A 17 7.29 -19.81 -19.40
N ALA A 18 7.68 -20.60 -18.39
CA ALA A 18 6.76 -20.96 -17.31
C ALA A 18 6.34 -19.74 -16.48
N TRP A 19 7.27 -18.83 -16.18
CA TRP A 19 6.97 -17.58 -15.48
C TRP A 19 6.11 -16.64 -16.33
N LEU A 20 6.42 -16.50 -17.62
CA LEU A 20 5.62 -15.70 -18.55
C LEU A 20 4.18 -16.22 -18.67
N ALA A 21 4.00 -17.54 -18.70
CA ALA A 21 2.68 -18.16 -18.68
C ALA A 21 1.94 -17.82 -17.37
N LEU A 22 2.60 -17.90 -16.22
CA LEU A 22 2.00 -17.48 -14.94
C LEU A 22 1.62 -16.00 -14.94
N PHE A 23 2.49 -15.08 -15.40
CA PHE A 23 2.15 -13.65 -15.48
C PHE A 23 0.96 -13.39 -16.39
N THR A 24 0.89 -14.09 -17.52
CA THR A 24 -0.24 -14.00 -18.46
C THR A 24 -1.53 -14.49 -17.81
N LEU A 25 -1.48 -15.64 -17.11
CA LEU A 25 -2.63 -16.20 -16.39
C LEU A 25 -3.10 -15.27 -15.26
N THR A 26 -2.18 -14.70 -14.49
CA THR A 26 -2.53 -13.72 -13.45
C THR A 26 -3.21 -12.50 -14.07
N ARG A 27 -2.68 -11.96 -15.17
CA ARG A 27 -3.30 -10.82 -15.89
C ARG A 27 -4.71 -11.14 -16.38
N VAL A 28 -4.92 -12.35 -16.93
CA VAL A 28 -6.26 -12.82 -17.33
C VAL A 28 -7.19 -12.90 -16.12
N ALA A 29 -6.74 -13.49 -15.01
CA ALA A 29 -7.56 -13.61 -13.81
C ALA A 29 -7.97 -12.24 -13.25
N LEU A 30 -7.03 -11.28 -13.16
CA LEU A 30 -7.30 -9.92 -12.71
C LEU A 30 -8.25 -9.17 -13.65
N LEU A 31 -8.08 -9.33 -14.96
CA LEU A 31 -8.99 -8.74 -15.94
C LEU A 31 -10.40 -9.31 -15.79
N CYS A 32 -10.55 -10.62 -15.62
CA CYS A 32 -11.87 -11.23 -15.39
C CYS A 32 -12.52 -10.71 -14.11
N ALA A 33 -11.76 -10.55 -13.02
CA ALA A 33 -12.25 -10.04 -11.76
C ALA A 33 -12.68 -8.56 -11.81
N SER A 34 -12.05 -7.77 -12.68
CA SER A 34 -12.27 -6.33 -12.80
C SER A 34 -12.86 -5.91 -14.14
N PHE A 35 -13.50 -6.84 -14.87
CA PHE A 35 -13.86 -6.63 -16.28
C PHE A 35 -14.75 -5.39 -16.50
N THR A 36 -15.75 -5.20 -15.62
CA THR A 36 -16.65 -4.04 -15.65
C THR A 36 -15.94 -2.73 -15.34
N ALA A 37 -15.03 -2.74 -14.36
CA ALA A 37 -14.25 -1.56 -13.96
C ALA A 37 -13.13 -1.23 -14.95
N ALA A 38 -12.60 -2.24 -15.64
CA ALA A 38 -11.57 -2.08 -16.66
C ALA A 38 -12.11 -1.40 -17.92
N ASP A 39 -13.40 -1.55 -18.24
CA ASP A 39 -14.07 -0.88 -19.38
C ASP A 39 -13.24 -0.98 -20.68
N VAL A 40 -12.85 -2.21 -21.04
CA VAL A 40 -11.94 -2.47 -22.16
C VAL A 40 -12.69 -2.80 -23.44
N ASN A 41 -12.36 -2.10 -24.53
CA ASN A 41 -12.66 -2.53 -25.88
C ASN A 41 -11.57 -3.48 -26.44
N ILE A 42 -11.79 -4.05 -27.63
CA ILE A 42 -10.84 -5.01 -28.24
C ILE A 42 -9.44 -4.44 -28.44
N TRP A 43 -9.31 -3.15 -28.77
CA TRP A 43 -8.02 -2.50 -28.98
C TRP A 43 -7.29 -2.25 -27.66
N GLN A 44 -8.02 -1.80 -26.63
CA GLN A 44 -7.49 -1.63 -25.28
C GLN A 44 -7.07 -2.97 -24.68
N LEU A 45 -7.83 -4.04 -24.92
CA LEU A 45 -7.46 -5.39 -24.52
C LEU A 45 -6.12 -5.79 -25.15
N LEU A 46 -5.97 -5.64 -26.47
CA LEU A 46 -4.70 -5.94 -27.15
C LEU A 46 -3.55 -5.10 -26.59
N LEU A 47 -3.79 -3.82 -26.33
CA LEU A 47 -2.79 -2.90 -25.78
C LEU A 47 -2.37 -3.30 -24.36
N VAL A 48 -3.31 -3.66 -23.47
CA VAL A 48 -3.04 -4.15 -22.12
C VAL A 48 -2.13 -5.38 -22.14
N PHE A 49 -2.42 -6.35 -23.01
CA PHE A 49 -1.61 -7.56 -23.11
C PHE A 49 -0.26 -7.33 -23.81
N ALA A 50 -0.20 -6.47 -24.82
CA ALA A 50 1.05 -6.13 -25.50
C ALA A 50 2.01 -5.38 -24.57
N GLN A 51 1.50 -4.38 -23.84
CA GLN A 51 2.28 -3.65 -22.83
C GLN A 51 2.66 -4.58 -21.67
N GLY A 52 1.72 -5.40 -21.19
CA GLY A 52 1.97 -6.41 -20.19
C GLY A 52 3.12 -7.34 -20.55
N LEU A 53 3.14 -7.82 -21.79
CA LEU A 53 4.23 -8.66 -22.30
C LEU A 53 5.58 -7.94 -22.29
N ILE A 54 5.63 -6.65 -22.61
CA ILE A 54 6.87 -5.85 -22.55
C ILE A 54 7.40 -5.81 -21.12
N TYR A 55 6.54 -5.55 -20.13
CA TYR A 55 6.92 -5.53 -18.71
C TYR A 55 7.31 -6.91 -18.18
N ASP A 56 6.58 -7.95 -18.59
CA ASP A 56 6.90 -9.32 -18.23
C ASP A 56 8.29 -9.71 -18.76
N LEU A 57 8.60 -9.39 -20.02
CA LEU A 57 9.92 -9.63 -20.61
C LEU A 57 11.02 -8.75 -19.97
N GLY A 58 10.70 -7.51 -19.63
CA GLY A 58 11.57 -6.62 -18.88
C GLY A 58 11.99 -7.22 -17.55
N PHE A 59 11.02 -7.61 -16.71
CA PHE A 59 11.28 -8.29 -15.43
C PHE A 59 12.08 -9.58 -15.61
N LEU A 60 11.68 -10.43 -16.57
CA LEU A 60 12.37 -11.68 -16.86
C LEU A 60 13.82 -11.45 -17.27
N SER A 61 14.13 -10.38 -17.99
CA SER A 61 15.50 -10.06 -18.39
C SER A 61 16.40 -9.79 -17.18
N PHE A 62 15.91 -9.06 -16.17
CA PHE A 62 16.65 -8.75 -14.95
C PHE A 62 16.82 -9.96 -14.04
N VAL A 63 15.71 -10.60 -13.68
CA VAL A 63 15.69 -11.70 -12.71
C VAL A 63 16.43 -12.94 -13.22
N SER A 64 16.54 -13.08 -14.55
CA SER A 64 17.31 -14.15 -15.18
C SER A 64 18.82 -13.98 -15.05
N LEU A 65 19.35 -12.76 -14.81
CA LEU A 65 20.80 -12.49 -14.85
C LEU A 65 21.61 -13.35 -13.87
N PRO A 66 21.25 -13.47 -12.58
CA PRO A 66 22.03 -14.27 -11.63
C PRO A 66 22.08 -15.75 -12.03
N LEU A 67 20.94 -16.31 -12.45
CA LEU A 67 20.87 -17.70 -12.89
C LEU A 67 21.61 -17.88 -14.23
N ALA A 68 21.49 -16.95 -15.17
CA ALA A 68 22.21 -16.98 -16.44
C ALA A 68 23.72 -16.91 -16.22
N MET A 69 24.20 -16.10 -15.28
CA MET A 69 25.61 -16.04 -14.89
C MET A 69 26.08 -17.38 -14.34
N TYR A 70 25.33 -17.96 -13.39
CA TYR A 70 25.61 -19.29 -12.86
C TYR A 70 25.67 -20.35 -13.97
N LEU A 71 24.68 -20.38 -14.85
CA LEU A 71 24.62 -21.36 -15.95
C LEU A 71 25.77 -21.18 -16.94
N THR A 72 26.20 -19.94 -17.18
CA THR A 72 27.34 -19.61 -18.04
C THR A 72 28.65 -20.13 -17.45
N LEU A 73 28.86 -19.91 -16.16
CA LEU A 73 30.07 -20.31 -15.42
C LEU A 73 30.08 -21.79 -15.04
N CYS A 74 28.92 -22.46 -15.01
CA CYS A 74 28.78 -23.85 -14.58
C CYS A 74 29.60 -24.79 -15.49
N PRO A 75 30.65 -25.46 -14.95
CA PRO A 75 31.52 -26.32 -15.74
C PRO A 75 30.80 -27.60 -16.18
N GLN A 76 31.26 -28.21 -17.27
CA GLN A 76 30.58 -29.36 -17.86
C GLN A 76 30.58 -30.60 -16.95
N TRP A 77 31.64 -30.79 -16.16
CA TRP A 77 31.73 -31.91 -15.22
C TRP A 77 30.66 -31.83 -14.12
N LEU A 78 30.31 -30.62 -13.68
CA LEU A 78 29.28 -30.38 -12.66
C LEU A 78 27.88 -30.60 -13.26
N TRP A 79 27.63 -30.02 -14.44
CA TRP A 79 26.37 -30.18 -15.19
C TRP A 79 25.97 -31.64 -15.46
N ALA A 80 26.97 -32.51 -15.64
CA ALA A 80 26.76 -33.93 -15.89
C ALA A 80 26.41 -34.74 -14.63
N LYS A 81 26.61 -34.20 -13.42
CA LYS A 81 26.32 -34.92 -12.17
C LYS A 81 24.80 -35.04 -11.96
N LYS A 82 24.34 -36.25 -11.62
CA LYS A 82 22.91 -36.53 -11.35
C LYS A 82 22.34 -35.67 -10.21
N TRP A 83 23.11 -35.45 -9.15
CA TRP A 83 22.69 -34.63 -8.01
C TRP A 83 22.51 -33.16 -8.44
N HIS A 84 23.39 -32.62 -9.30
CA HIS A 84 23.28 -31.26 -9.79
C HIS A 84 22.03 -31.07 -10.66
N GLN A 85 21.74 -32.04 -11.54
CA GLN A 85 20.51 -32.05 -12.31
C GLN A 85 19.26 -32.19 -11.43
N LEU A 86 19.34 -32.92 -10.32
CA LEU A 86 18.27 -32.98 -9.32
C LEU A 86 18.08 -31.61 -8.64
N CYS A 87 19.16 -30.94 -8.26
CA CYS A 87 19.12 -29.58 -7.71
C CYS A 87 18.49 -28.58 -8.70
N LEU A 88 18.80 -28.66 -10.00
CA LEU A 88 18.16 -27.81 -11.01
C LEU A 88 16.65 -28.10 -11.15
N ARG A 89 16.22 -29.35 -11.02
CA ARG A 89 14.78 -29.67 -10.99
C ARG A 89 14.11 -29.14 -9.74
N GLY A 90 14.79 -29.24 -8.59
CA GLY A 90 14.33 -28.64 -7.34
C GLY A 90 14.23 -27.12 -7.42
N LEU A 91 15.23 -26.46 -8.01
CA LEU A 91 15.21 -25.02 -8.28
C LEU A 91 14.04 -24.64 -9.18
N PHE A 92 13.77 -25.42 -10.23
CA PHE A 92 12.59 -25.21 -11.09
C PHE A 92 11.29 -25.32 -10.27
N ALA A 93 11.13 -26.33 -9.42
CA ALA A 93 9.95 -26.48 -8.56
C ALA A 93 9.79 -25.32 -7.57
N VAL A 94 10.87 -24.94 -6.88
CA VAL A 94 10.88 -23.81 -5.92
C VAL A 94 10.57 -22.49 -6.64
N SER A 95 11.09 -22.29 -7.85
CA SER A 95 10.81 -21.10 -8.64
C SER A 95 9.34 -21.01 -9.09
N LEU A 96 8.72 -22.15 -9.43
CA LEU A 96 7.28 -22.21 -9.73
C LEU A 96 6.45 -21.91 -8.50
N PHE A 97 6.83 -22.49 -7.35
CA PHE A 97 6.19 -22.18 -6.07
C PHE A 97 6.27 -20.67 -5.77
N GLY A 98 7.45 -20.06 -5.91
CA GLY A 98 7.63 -18.63 -5.68
C GLY A 98 6.75 -17.77 -6.59
N MET A 99 6.65 -18.09 -7.89
CA MET A 99 5.80 -17.32 -8.81
C MET A 99 4.30 -17.60 -8.63
N LEU A 100 3.91 -18.80 -8.21
CA LEU A 100 2.53 -19.12 -7.83
C LEU A 100 2.12 -18.36 -6.57
N PHE A 101 3.01 -18.31 -5.57
CA PHE A 101 2.83 -17.48 -4.38
C PHE A 101 2.64 -16.02 -4.76
N VAL A 102 3.51 -15.47 -5.61
CA VAL A 102 3.37 -14.09 -6.11
C VAL A 102 2.04 -13.89 -6.83
N ALA A 103 1.60 -14.81 -7.68
CA ALA A 103 0.32 -14.70 -8.38
C ALA A 103 -0.87 -14.64 -7.40
N VAL A 104 -0.88 -15.47 -6.36
CA VAL A 104 -1.90 -15.43 -5.31
C VAL A 104 -1.80 -14.16 -4.46
N SER A 105 -0.59 -13.72 -4.11
CA SER A 105 -0.38 -12.46 -3.40
C SER A 105 -0.85 -11.26 -4.22
N GLU A 106 -0.63 -11.25 -5.55
CA GLU A 106 -1.16 -10.22 -6.44
C GLU A 106 -2.70 -10.23 -6.47
N TRP A 107 -3.32 -11.41 -6.48
CA TRP A 107 -4.78 -11.53 -6.42
C TRP A 107 -5.34 -10.92 -5.13
N LEU A 108 -4.79 -11.31 -3.97
CA LEU A 108 -5.23 -10.79 -2.67
C LEU A 108 -4.98 -9.29 -2.54
N PHE A 109 -3.83 -8.82 -3.02
CA PHE A 109 -3.50 -7.41 -3.02
C PHE A 109 -4.39 -6.59 -3.96
N TRP A 110 -4.79 -7.16 -5.10
CA TRP A 110 -5.72 -6.54 -6.03
C TRP A 110 -7.13 -6.45 -5.45
N ASP A 111 -7.59 -7.50 -4.76
CA ASP A 111 -8.88 -7.51 -4.09
C ASP A 111 -8.98 -6.37 -3.06
N GLU A 112 -7.90 -6.14 -2.32
CA GLU A 112 -7.82 -5.07 -1.30
C GLU A 112 -7.64 -3.67 -1.91
N PHE A 113 -6.73 -3.50 -2.87
CA PHE A 113 -6.29 -2.17 -3.33
C PHE A 113 -6.67 -1.82 -4.77
N SER A 114 -7.23 -2.76 -5.54
CA SER A 114 -7.59 -2.59 -6.96
C SER A 114 -6.44 -2.12 -7.86
N VAL A 115 -5.19 -2.43 -7.46
CA VAL A 115 -3.95 -2.09 -8.16
C VAL A 115 -2.95 -3.23 -8.02
N ARG A 116 -1.93 -3.31 -8.89
CA ARG A 116 -0.83 -4.26 -8.72
C ARG A 116 0.15 -3.77 -7.65
N PHE A 117 1.13 -4.60 -7.28
CA PHE A 117 2.15 -4.23 -6.30
C PHE A 117 2.79 -2.88 -6.64
N ASN A 118 3.00 -2.07 -5.62
CA ASN A 118 3.58 -0.73 -5.71
C ASN A 118 4.22 -0.40 -4.35
N PHE A 119 4.43 0.89 -4.05
CA PHE A 119 5.04 1.33 -2.79
C PHE A 119 4.29 0.84 -1.53
N ILE A 120 3.00 0.53 -1.65
CA ILE A 120 2.18 -0.02 -0.56
C ILE A 120 2.69 -1.39 -0.14
N ALA A 121 2.97 -2.26 -1.12
CA ALA A 121 3.50 -3.61 -0.87
C ALA A 121 4.89 -3.55 -0.21
N VAL A 122 5.69 -2.53 -0.54
CA VAL A 122 6.99 -2.28 0.09
C VAL A 122 6.83 -1.80 1.53
N ASP A 123 5.94 -0.84 1.77
CA ASP A 123 5.66 -0.31 3.11
C ASP A 123 5.18 -1.40 4.07
N TYR A 124 4.39 -2.35 3.59
CA TYR A 124 3.88 -3.46 4.39
C TYR A 124 4.99 -4.43 4.84
N LEU A 125 6.11 -4.50 4.11
CA LEU A 125 7.28 -5.25 4.54
C LEU A 125 8.11 -4.52 5.61
N VAL A 126 7.97 -3.19 5.72
CA VAL A 126 8.58 -2.41 6.79
C VAL A 126 7.87 -2.67 8.12
N TYR A 127 6.54 -2.77 8.11
CA TYR A 127 5.71 -3.08 9.29
C TYR A 127 5.34 -4.56 9.34
N SER A 128 6.36 -5.43 9.30
CA SER A 128 6.17 -6.85 9.02
C SER A 128 5.32 -7.58 10.06
N LYS A 129 5.36 -7.19 11.35
CA LYS A 129 4.66 -7.94 12.40
C LYS A 129 3.15 -7.78 12.27
N GLU A 130 2.66 -6.54 12.29
CA GLU A 130 1.24 -6.21 12.21
C GLU A 130 0.63 -6.77 10.91
N VAL A 131 1.36 -6.64 9.78
CA VAL A 131 0.91 -7.17 8.49
C VAL A 131 0.90 -8.70 8.47
N ILE A 132 1.92 -9.37 9.01
CA ILE A 132 1.95 -10.84 9.07
C ILE A 132 0.82 -11.37 9.96
N ASP A 133 0.65 -10.77 11.14
CA ASP A 133 -0.41 -11.16 12.08
C ASP A 133 -1.78 -10.97 11.41
N ASN A 134 -2.00 -9.84 10.73
CA ASN A 134 -3.22 -9.62 9.95
C ASN A 134 -3.43 -10.66 8.84
N ILE A 135 -2.39 -11.00 8.07
CA ILE A 135 -2.51 -11.99 6.99
C ILE A 135 -2.80 -13.39 7.54
N LEU A 136 -2.17 -13.77 8.66
CA LEU A 136 -2.41 -15.05 9.32
C LEU A 136 -3.82 -15.14 9.92
N GLU A 137 -4.35 -14.04 10.45
CA GLU A 137 -5.73 -13.97 10.98
C GLU A 137 -6.78 -13.88 9.86
N SER A 138 -6.47 -13.21 8.74
CA SER A 138 -7.43 -12.94 7.66
C SER A 138 -7.53 -14.04 6.61
N TYR A 139 -6.54 -14.94 6.53
CA TYR A 139 -6.44 -15.94 5.46
C TYR A 139 -5.97 -17.30 5.97
N PRO A 140 -6.42 -18.42 5.35
CA PRO A 140 -5.90 -19.75 5.64
C PRO A 140 -4.51 -19.95 5.01
N VAL A 141 -3.50 -19.23 5.51
CA VAL A 141 -2.14 -19.16 4.92
C VAL A 141 -1.50 -20.54 4.81
N TYR A 142 -1.54 -21.36 5.86
CA TYR A 142 -0.88 -22.68 5.83
C TYR A 142 -1.50 -23.63 4.78
N PRO A 143 -2.84 -23.79 4.70
CA PRO A 143 -3.47 -24.52 3.60
C PRO A 143 -3.14 -23.95 2.21
N LEU A 144 -3.12 -22.62 2.05
CA LEU A 144 -2.77 -21.97 0.78
C LEU A 144 -1.33 -22.31 0.36
N LEU A 145 -0.35 -22.16 1.27
CA LEU A 145 1.04 -22.49 1.00
C LEU A 145 1.22 -23.98 0.67
N ALA A 146 0.53 -24.88 1.37
CA ALA A 146 0.54 -26.31 1.08
C ALA A 146 -0.05 -26.61 -0.31
N GLY A 147 -1.17 -25.97 -0.66
CA GLY A 147 -1.80 -26.08 -1.97
C GLY A 147 -0.90 -25.59 -3.11
N LEU A 148 -0.23 -24.45 -2.94
CA LEU A 148 0.70 -23.91 -3.92
C LEU A 148 1.96 -24.77 -4.06
N ALA A 149 2.47 -25.33 -2.97
CA ALA A 149 3.59 -26.27 -3.00
C ALA A 149 3.22 -27.55 -3.76
N LEU A 150 2.03 -28.12 -3.49
CA LEU A 150 1.51 -29.28 -4.21
C LEU A 150 1.35 -28.97 -5.71
N LEU A 151 0.77 -27.82 -6.05
CA LEU A 151 0.61 -27.38 -7.44
C LEU A 151 1.96 -27.22 -8.15
N ALA A 152 2.96 -26.62 -7.50
CA ALA A 152 4.31 -26.49 -8.04
C ALA A 152 4.97 -27.85 -8.31
N ILE A 153 4.79 -28.83 -7.41
CA ILE A 153 5.26 -30.21 -7.58
C ILE A 153 4.55 -30.87 -8.77
N VAL A 154 3.23 -30.76 -8.86
CA VAL A 154 2.43 -31.33 -9.96
C VAL A 154 2.84 -30.73 -11.30
N LEU A 155 2.97 -29.41 -11.40
CA LEU A 155 3.42 -28.73 -12.62
C LEU A 155 4.84 -29.14 -13.01
N THR A 156 5.74 -29.24 -12.04
CA THR A 156 7.11 -29.74 -12.29
C THR A 156 7.09 -31.19 -12.79
N PHE A 157 6.20 -32.03 -12.25
CA PHE A 157 6.03 -33.40 -12.68
C PHE A 157 5.43 -33.49 -14.10
N ILE A 158 4.44 -32.67 -14.45
CA ILE A 158 3.89 -32.56 -15.81
C ILE A 158 5.01 -32.15 -16.79
N LEU A 159 5.82 -31.18 -16.39
CA LEU A 159 6.93 -30.63 -17.17
C LEU A 159 8.22 -31.49 -17.10
N ARG A 160 8.20 -32.66 -16.46
CA ARG A 160 9.41 -33.48 -16.27
C ARG A 160 10.06 -33.95 -17.57
N LYS A 161 9.26 -34.25 -18.61
CA LYS A 161 9.76 -34.68 -19.93
C LYS A 161 10.49 -33.53 -20.64
N PRO A 162 9.88 -32.35 -20.88
CA PRO A 162 10.58 -31.23 -21.50
C PRO A 162 11.78 -30.76 -20.65
N LEU A 163 11.66 -30.77 -19.32
CA LEU A 163 12.76 -30.41 -18.42
C LEU A 163 13.96 -31.36 -18.55
N ARG A 164 13.70 -32.67 -18.61
CA ARG A 164 14.75 -33.66 -18.86
C ARG A 164 15.40 -33.44 -20.23
N HIS A 165 14.61 -33.19 -21.27
CA HIS A 165 15.14 -32.89 -22.61
C HIS A 165 16.01 -31.63 -22.62
N ALA A 166 15.59 -30.56 -21.93
CA ALA A 166 16.38 -29.34 -21.78
C ALA A 166 17.72 -29.62 -21.08
N LEU A 167 17.71 -30.32 -19.94
CA LEU A 167 18.91 -30.64 -19.16
C LEU A 167 19.88 -31.56 -19.92
N SER A 168 19.35 -32.49 -20.73
CA SER A 168 20.13 -33.46 -21.50
C SER A 168 20.63 -32.97 -22.86
N ALA A 169 20.27 -31.74 -23.27
CA ALA A 169 20.67 -31.23 -24.57
C ALA A 169 22.21 -31.01 -24.67
N PRO A 170 22.78 -30.93 -25.89
CA PRO A 170 24.21 -30.77 -26.07
C PRO A 170 24.76 -29.53 -25.35
N ALA A 171 25.98 -29.65 -24.82
CA ALA A 171 26.67 -28.51 -24.26
C ALA A 171 27.09 -27.54 -25.37
N SER A 172 26.92 -26.24 -25.15
CA SER A 172 27.49 -25.23 -26.04
C SER A 172 28.95 -24.96 -25.73
N ALA A 173 29.70 -24.51 -26.74
CA ALA A 173 31.01 -23.91 -26.58
C ALA A 173 30.96 -22.75 -25.56
N LEU A 174 32.08 -22.53 -24.86
CA LEU A 174 32.17 -21.50 -23.82
C LEU A 174 31.87 -20.11 -24.36
N THR A 175 32.37 -19.79 -25.56
CA THR A 175 32.11 -18.53 -26.29
C THR A 175 30.61 -18.28 -26.46
N ALA A 176 29.86 -19.28 -26.93
CA ALA A 176 28.42 -19.17 -27.10
C ALA A 176 27.65 -19.00 -25.77
N ARG A 177 28.20 -19.45 -24.63
CA ARG A 177 27.61 -19.18 -23.31
C ARG A 177 27.78 -17.72 -22.95
N PHE A 178 29.00 -17.20 -23.04
CA PHE A 178 29.28 -15.79 -22.77
C PHE A 178 28.54 -14.86 -23.72
N SER A 179 28.43 -15.20 -25.01
CA SER A 179 27.62 -14.42 -25.95
C SER A 179 26.14 -14.37 -25.56
N GLY A 180 25.55 -15.50 -25.14
CA GLY A 180 24.16 -15.51 -24.68
C GLY A 180 23.96 -14.65 -23.43
N PHE A 181 24.90 -14.70 -22.48
CA PHE A 181 24.87 -13.87 -21.28
C PHE A 181 25.02 -12.38 -21.62
N ALA A 182 25.96 -12.03 -22.50
CA ALA A 182 26.15 -10.66 -22.96
C ALA A 182 24.88 -10.11 -23.64
N VAL A 183 24.22 -10.91 -24.49
CA VAL A 183 22.94 -10.51 -25.11
C VAL A 183 21.86 -10.28 -24.06
N LEU A 184 21.71 -11.19 -23.09
CA LEU A 184 20.75 -11.01 -22.00
C LEU A 184 21.05 -9.77 -21.16
N ALA A 185 22.33 -9.53 -20.86
CA ALA A 185 22.78 -8.35 -20.12
C ALA A 185 22.48 -7.06 -20.89
N VAL A 186 22.74 -7.01 -22.21
CA VAL A 186 22.38 -5.86 -23.06
C VAL A 186 20.87 -5.65 -23.06
N ILE A 187 20.07 -6.72 -23.19
CA ILE A 187 18.60 -6.61 -23.13
C ILE A 187 18.14 -6.06 -21.78
N ALA A 188 18.69 -6.56 -20.66
CA ALA A 188 18.36 -6.07 -19.33
C ALA A 188 18.80 -4.61 -19.13
N SER A 189 19.98 -4.22 -19.63
CA SER A 189 20.44 -2.82 -19.59
C SER A 189 19.52 -1.91 -20.41
N LEU A 190 19.15 -2.30 -21.62
CA LEU A 190 18.20 -1.55 -22.46
C LEU A 190 16.82 -1.47 -21.79
N ALA A 191 16.34 -2.58 -21.22
CA ALA A 191 15.09 -2.60 -20.47
C ALA A 191 15.15 -1.62 -19.29
N GLY A 192 16.28 -1.50 -18.59
CA GLY A 192 16.45 -0.57 -17.48
C GLY A 192 16.56 0.91 -17.87
N LEU A 193 16.90 1.18 -19.13
CA LEU A 193 16.91 2.54 -19.68
C LEU A 193 15.56 2.96 -20.25
N VAL A 194 14.79 2.00 -20.78
CA VAL A 194 13.55 2.26 -21.52
C VAL A 194 12.30 2.07 -20.64
N LEU A 195 12.29 1.08 -19.75
CA LEU A 195 11.14 0.80 -18.90
C LEU A 195 11.22 1.64 -17.62
N SER A 196 10.32 2.60 -17.48
CA SER A 196 10.12 3.33 -16.23
C SER A 196 9.02 2.70 -15.39
N GLN A 197 8.97 3.06 -14.11
CA GLN A 197 7.86 2.76 -13.20
C GLN A 197 6.56 3.45 -13.65
N ASP A 198 6.71 4.60 -14.29
CA ASP A 198 5.64 5.52 -14.66
C ASP A 198 4.95 5.16 -15.98
N PHE A 199 5.54 4.25 -16.74
CA PHE A 199 4.90 3.60 -17.87
C PHE A 199 4.28 2.27 -17.37
N PRO A 200 3.07 1.86 -17.81
CA PRO A 200 2.23 2.41 -18.87
C PRO A 200 1.31 3.57 -18.41
N ARG A 201 1.61 4.24 -17.29
CA ARG A 201 0.67 5.22 -16.71
C ARG A 201 0.38 6.46 -17.55
N GLY A 202 1.21 6.75 -18.55
CA GLY A 202 1.01 7.81 -19.54
C GLY A 202 0.30 7.41 -20.85
N THR A 203 -0.15 6.15 -21.02
CA THR A 203 -0.67 5.65 -22.32
C THR A 203 -2.17 5.83 -22.55
N GLY A 204 -2.84 6.68 -21.76
CA GLY A 204 -4.29 6.81 -21.75
C GLY A 204 -4.97 5.66 -20.99
N GLY A 205 -6.31 5.56 -21.10
CA GLY A 205 -7.10 4.56 -20.38
C GLY A 205 -7.40 4.90 -18.91
N ASN A 206 -8.18 4.06 -18.25
CA ASN A 206 -8.48 4.21 -16.82
C ASN A 206 -7.38 3.56 -15.94
N SER A 207 -7.49 3.69 -14.62
CA SER A 207 -6.54 3.12 -13.66
C SER A 207 -6.41 1.60 -13.79
N TYR A 208 -7.52 0.89 -13.94
CA TYR A 208 -7.56 -0.57 -14.08
C TYR A 208 -6.78 -1.05 -15.31
N GLN A 209 -6.95 -0.40 -16.46
CA GLN A 209 -6.22 -0.74 -17.69
C GLN A 209 -4.69 -0.63 -17.49
N ARG A 210 -4.23 0.44 -16.83
CA ARG A 210 -2.81 0.64 -16.55
C ARG A 210 -2.25 -0.41 -15.61
N GLU A 211 -2.99 -0.73 -14.56
CA GLU A 211 -2.57 -1.70 -13.55
C GLU A 211 -2.60 -3.13 -14.12
N LEU A 212 -3.56 -3.48 -14.98
CA LEU A 212 -3.58 -4.76 -15.71
C LEU A 212 -2.40 -4.90 -16.69
N ALA A 213 -1.99 -3.80 -17.31
CA ALA A 213 -0.84 -3.74 -18.22
C ALA A 213 0.51 -3.83 -17.48
N ALA A 214 0.54 -3.71 -16.16
CA ALA A 214 1.77 -3.80 -15.37
C ALA A 214 2.18 -5.25 -15.05
N ASN A 215 3.38 -5.41 -14.50
CA ASN A 215 3.89 -6.65 -13.90
C ASN A 215 4.15 -6.40 -12.41
N GLY A 216 3.46 -7.11 -11.50
CA GLY A 216 3.59 -6.89 -10.05
C GLY A 216 5.02 -7.01 -9.54
N PRO A 217 5.76 -8.10 -9.82
CA PRO A 217 7.18 -8.20 -9.47
C PRO A 217 8.02 -7.01 -9.94
N TYR A 218 7.85 -6.59 -11.19
CA TYR A 218 8.56 -5.43 -11.72
C TYR A 218 8.25 -4.16 -10.92
N GLN A 219 6.96 -3.88 -10.71
CA GLN A 219 6.51 -2.67 -10.03
C GLN A 219 6.91 -2.66 -8.56
N PHE A 220 6.94 -3.82 -7.90
CA PHE A 220 7.43 -3.97 -6.54
C PHE A 220 8.91 -3.54 -6.42
N PHE A 221 9.77 -4.05 -7.30
CA PHE A 221 11.20 -3.67 -7.32
C PHE A 221 11.41 -2.21 -7.75
N ALA A 222 10.64 -1.72 -8.72
CA ALA A 222 10.70 -0.33 -9.15
C ALA A 222 10.30 0.64 -8.03
N ALA A 223 9.20 0.33 -7.32
CA ALA A 223 8.72 1.12 -6.20
C ALA A 223 9.68 1.12 -5.01
N PHE A 224 10.35 -0.01 -4.72
CA PHE A 224 11.39 -0.07 -3.69
C PHE A 224 12.57 0.89 -4.00
N ARG A 225 12.86 1.15 -5.28
CA ARG A 225 14.00 1.97 -5.71
C ARG A 225 13.69 3.47 -5.79
N ASN A 226 12.52 3.85 -6.30
CA ASN A 226 12.26 5.23 -6.75
C ASN A 226 11.24 5.94 -5.84
N ASN A 227 11.43 5.93 -4.52
CA ASN A 227 10.40 6.29 -3.52
C ASN A 227 9.96 7.78 -3.48
N GLU A 228 9.97 8.49 -4.61
CA GLU A 228 9.46 9.86 -4.80
C GLU A 228 8.84 10.01 -6.20
N LEU A 229 7.69 10.68 -6.28
CA LEU A 229 7.03 11.00 -7.54
C LEU A 229 7.53 12.39 -8.01
N ASP A 230 8.05 12.49 -9.22
CA ASP A 230 8.54 13.75 -9.80
C ASP A 230 7.38 14.71 -10.15
N TYR A 231 6.98 15.56 -9.20
CA TYR A 231 5.73 16.34 -9.29
C TYR A 231 5.52 17.08 -10.62
N PRO A 232 6.49 17.84 -11.18
CA PRO A 232 6.31 18.54 -12.46
C PRO A 232 6.10 17.60 -13.65
N SER A 233 6.57 16.35 -13.56
CA SER A 233 6.38 15.35 -14.61
C SER A 233 5.00 14.70 -14.59
N PHE A 234 4.27 14.79 -13.47
CA PHE A 234 2.95 14.13 -13.29
C PHE A 234 1.78 15.09 -13.14
N TYR A 235 2.04 16.34 -12.80
CA TYR A 235 1.01 17.34 -12.56
C TYR A 235 1.20 18.51 -13.51
N ALA A 236 0.09 18.99 -14.08
CA ALA A 236 0.09 20.29 -14.73
C ALA A 236 0.48 21.35 -13.70
N THR A 237 1.53 22.11 -14.00
CA THR A 237 2.03 23.17 -13.15
C THR A 237 1.68 24.53 -13.75
N LEU A 238 1.54 25.53 -12.87
CA LEU A 238 1.47 26.94 -13.22
C LEU A 238 2.77 27.61 -12.78
N ASP A 239 3.03 28.80 -13.33
CA ASP A 239 4.11 29.65 -12.85
C ASP A 239 3.90 30.02 -11.37
N GLU A 240 4.98 30.12 -10.60
CA GLU A 240 4.92 30.39 -9.15
C GLU A 240 4.13 31.66 -8.80
N ALA A 241 4.24 32.72 -9.61
CA ALA A 241 3.50 33.96 -9.37
C ALA A 241 1.98 33.76 -9.56
N GLN A 242 1.60 32.95 -10.56
CA GLN A 242 0.20 32.58 -10.79
C GLN A 242 -0.34 31.70 -9.65
N VAL A 243 0.46 30.72 -9.20
CA VAL A 243 0.11 29.86 -8.06
C VAL A 243 -0.11 30.68 -6.80
N GLY A 244 0.82 31.59 -6.47
CA GLY A 244 0.72 32.44 -5.29
C GLY A 244 -0.52 33.34 -5.31
N ALA A 245 -0.81 33.96 -6.46
CA ALA A 245 -2.01 34.79 -6.62
C ALA A 245 -3.31 33.99 -6.44
N LEU A 246 -3.40 32.81 -7.06
CA LEU A 246 -4.57 31.92 -6.94
C LEU A 246 -4.76 31.44 -5.49
N LEU A 247 -3.70 30.94 -4.84
CA LEU A 247 -3.79 30.45 -3.47
C LEU A 247 -4.22 31.56 -2.50
N ARG A 248 -3.68 32.78 -2.64
CA ARG A 248 -4.10 33.91 -1.80
C ARG A 248 -5.54 34.32 -2.06
N ALA A 249 -6.02 34.25 -3.30
CA ALA A 249 -7.42 34.53 -3.62
C ALA A 249 -8.37 33.49 -2.99
N GLU A 250 -8.04 32.20 -3.08
CA GLU A 250 -8.86 31.10 -2.54
C GLU A 250 -9.01 31.15 -1.01
N VAL A 251 -7.98 31.62 -0.31
CA VAL A 251 -7.98 31.64 1.16
C VAL A 251 -8.21 33.03 1.76
N ALA A 252 -8.53 34.02 0.91
CA ALA A 252 -8.89 35.35 1.37
C ALA A 252 -10.26 35.32 2.02
N GLU A 253 -10.34 35.85 3.23
CA GLU A 253 -11.58 35.94 4.01
C GLU A 253 -11.72 37.37 4.53
N ASN A 254 -12.95 37.89 4.66
CA ASN A 254 -13.20 39.27 5.10
C ASN A 254 -12.61 39.56 6.49
N ASN A 255 -12.51 38.54 7.33
CA ASN A 255 -12.01 38.60 8.69
C ASN A 255 -10.55 38.10 8.80
N ALA A 256 -9.81 38.04 7.71
CA ALA A 256 -8.43 37.58 7.70
C ALA A 256 -7.48 38.63 7.11
N ARG A 257 -6.28 38.74 7.66
CA ARG A 257 -5.22 39.60 7.14
C ARG A 257 -3.96 38.79 6.86
N PHE A 258 -3.45 38.86 5.63
CA PHE A 258 -2.16 38.27 5.30
C PHE A 258 -1.02 38.95 6.07
N VAL A 259 -0.12 38.14 6.63
CA VAL A 259 0.98 38.64 7.48
C VAL A 259 2.25 38.99 6.69
N SER A 260 2.25 38.75 5.38
CA SER A 260 3.39 38.96 4.49
C SER A 260 2.94 39.37 3.10
N ASP A 261 3.71 40.22 2.44
CA ASP A 261 3.52 40.62 1.04
C ASP A 261 4.12 39.61 0.04
N ASN A 262 4.84 38.58 0.52
CA ASN A 262 5.32 37.50 -0.35
C ASN A 262 4.12 36.76 -0.96
N PRO A 263 3.96 36.72 -2.30
CA PRO A 263 2.81 36.11 -2.96
C PRO A 263 2.66 34.61 -2.69
N LEU A 264 3.75 33.91 -2.36
CA LEU A 264 3.73 32.48 -2.02
C LEU A 264 3.43 32.21 -0.54
N ASN A 265 3.37 33.26 0.29
CA ASN A 265 3.05 33.13 1.71
C ASN A 265 1.54 33.36 1.93
N ILE A 266 0.84 32.29 2.32
CA ILE A 266 -0.60 32.31 2.60
C ILE A 266 -0.94 32.45 4.09
N ARG A 267 0.06 32.69 4.95
CA ARG A 267 -0.16 32.86 6.39
C ARG A 267 -1.01 34.09 6.64
N ARG A 268 -2.06 33.90 7.44
CA ARG A 268 -3.04 34.93 7.76
C ARG A 268 -3.32 34.96 9.26
N GLU A 269 -3.56 36.17 9.77
CA GLU A 269 -4.14 36.39 11.08
C GLU A 269 -5.66 36.42 10.93
N ILE A 270 -6.36 35.59 11.69
CA ILE A 270 -7.82 35.53 11.68
C ILE A 270 -8.35 36.39 12.82
N ILE A 271 -9.17 37.37 12.49
CA ILE A 271 -9.86 38.25 13.42
C ILE A 271 -11.22 37.62 13.70
N ASN A 272 -11.43 37.14 14.92
CA ASN A 272 -12.74 36.66 15.37
C ASN A 272 -13.33 37.69 16.32
N GLU A 273 -14.50 38.22 16.00
CA GLU A 273 -15.19 39.22 16.83
C GLU A 273 -15.84 38.60 18.08
N GLY A 274 -16.01 37.28 18.10
CA GLY A 274 -16.57 36.56 19.24
C GLY A 274 -15.59 36.39 20.40
N ALA A 275 -16.12 36.30 21.62
CA ALA A 275 -15.32 35.98 22.80
C ALA A 275 -14.73 34.55 22.69
N PRO A 276 -13.43 34.36 22.95
CA PRO A 276 -12.82 33.03 22.97
C PRO A 276 -13.53 32.12 23.98
N ARG A 277 -13.91 30.92 23.54
CA ARG A 277 -14.46 29.88 24.40
C ARG A 277 -13.40 28.82 24.64
N ARG A 278 -13.10 28.55 25.91
CA ARG A 278 -12.12 27.53 26.32
C ARG A 278 -12.85 26.23 26.65
N LEU A 279 -13.20 25.48 25.61
CA LEU A 279 -13.91 24.21 25.72
C LEU A 279 -12.92 23.05 25.55
N ASN A 280 -13.17 21.95 26.23
CA ASN A 280 -12.48 20.70 25.94
C ASN A 280 -12.87 20.20 24.53
N VAL A 281 -11.90 19.64 23.81
CA VAL A 281 -12.09 19.14 22.44
C VAL A 281 -11.82 17.64 22.40
N VAL A 282 -12.80 16.86 21.97
CA VAL A 282 -12.64 15.45 21.66
C VAL A 282 -12.92 15.27 20.17
N LEU A 283 -11.90 14.84 19.43
CA LEU A 283 -11.94 14.68 17.98
C LEU A 283 -11.85 13.19 17.66
N VAL A 284 -12.94 12.59 17.20
CA VAL A 284 -13.01 11.15 16.92
C VAL A 284 -12.83 10.91 15.42
N THR A 285 -11.70 10.33 15.04
CA THR A 285 -11.46 9.87 13.66
C THR A 285 -11.90 8.42 13.55
N ILE A 286 -12.85 8.14 12.65
CA ILE A 286 -13.45 6.82 12.49
C ILE A 286 -12.89 6.15 11.24
N GLU A 287 -12.30 4.96 11.42
CA GLU A 287 -11.67 4.16 10.37
C GLU A 287 -12.70 3.70 9.35
N SER A 288 -12.38 3.90 8.07
CA SER A 288 -13.11 3.37 6.92
C SER A 288 -14.63 3.66 6.88
N LEU A 289 -15.11 4.70 7.56
CA LEU A 289 -16.53 5.07 7.60
C LEU A 289 -16.92 6.06 6.48
N SER A 290 -17.22 5.52 5.30
CA SER A 290 -17.79 6.30 4.19
C SER A 290 -19.30 6.57 4.38
N ALA A 291 -19.79 7.67 3.80
CA ALA A 291 -21.21 8.03 3.81
C ALA A 291 -22.14 6.91 3.26
N LYS A 292 -21.63 6.02 2.40
CA LYS A 292 -22.40 4.88 1.88
C LYS A 292 -22.85 3.87 2.95
N TYR A 293 -22.26 3.93 4.15
CA TYR A 293 -22.62 3.08 5.29
C TYR A 293 -23.56 3.76 6.28
N LEU A 294 -23.87 5.04 6.08
CA LEU A 294 -24.66 5.84 7.01
C LEU A 294 -26.14 5.80 6.64
N GLY A 295 -27.00 5.45 7.59
CA GLY A 295 -28.44 5.46 7.39
C GLY A 295 -28.97 6.85 7.04
N SER A 296 -28.40 7.89 7.66
CA SER A 296 -28.73 9.29 7.36
C SER A 296 -28.25 9.79 5.98
N PHE A 297 -27.51 8.97 5.22
CA PHE A 297 -27.19 9.19 3.81
C PHE A 297 -27.89 8.18 2.87
N GLY A 298 -28.84 7.40 3.40
CA GLY A 298 -29.71 6.53 2.61
C GLY A 298 -29.35 5.05 2.64
N ASP A 299 -28.39 4.61 3.48
CA ASP A 299 -28.13 3.17 3.66
C ASP A 299 -29.29 2.50 4.41
N PRO A 300 -30.01 1.54 3.80
CA PRO A 300 -31.18 0.92 4.43
C PRO A 300 -30.83 -0.15 5.48
N ARG A 301 -29.55 -0.53 5.63
CA ARG A 301 -29.12 -1.64 6.50
C ARG A 301 -29.14 -1.32 7.99
N GLY A 302 -29.22 -0.03 8.36
CA GLY A 302 -29.25 0.39 9.76
C GLY A 302 -27.94 0.16 10.52
N LEU A 303 -26.79 0.28 9.86
CA LEU A 303 -25.46 -0.01 10.44
C LEU A 303 -25.00 1.03 11.49
N THR A 304 -25.52 2.26 11.44
CA THR A 304 -25.03 3.39 12.26
C THR A 304 -26.10 4.08 13.12
N PRO A 305 -26.93 3.33 13.87
CA PRO A 305 -28.10 3.89 14.56
C PRO A 305 -27.72 4.97 15.58
N ASN A 306 -26.59 4.81 16.29
CA ASN A 306 -26.11 5.79 17.26
C ASN A 306 -25.63 7.09 16.60
N LEU A 307 -24.91 7.02 15.48
CA LEU A 307 -24.46 8.20 14.74
C LEU A 307 -25.63 8.93 14.08
N ASP A 308 -26.60 8.18 13.54
CA ASP A 308 -27.79 8.76 12.91
C ASP A 308 -28.67 9.50 13.94
N LYS A 309 -28.75 8.99 15.17
CA LYS A 309 -29.37 9.71 16.29
C LYS A 309 -28.60 10.99 16.63
N LEU A 310 -27.28 10.87 16.84
CA LEU A 310 -26.41 12.01 17.20
C LEU A 310 -26.46 13.14 16.17
N ARG A 311 -26.62 12.80 14.88
CA ARG A 311 -26.75 13.78 13.80
C ARG A 311 -27.88 14.79 14.05
N SER A 312 -29.01 14.35 14.61
CA SER A 312 -30.16 15.24 14.89
C SER A 312 -29.90 16.26 15.99
N GLU A 313 -28.88 16.03 16.81
CA GLU A 313 -28.45 16.86 17.94
C GLU A 313 -27.16 17.64 17.63
N SER A 314 -26.68 17.57 16.37
CA SER A 314 -25.35 18.04 15.98
C SER A 314 -25.37 18.99 14.78
N LEU A 315 -24.29 19.76 14.62
CA LEU A 315 -24.00 20.40 13.34
C LEU A 315 -23.48 19.34 12.37
N ALA A 316 -24.28 19.00 11.35
CA ALA A 316 -23.96 17.96 10.39
C ALA A 316 -23.57 18.55 9.02
N PHE A 317 -22.47 18.04 8.45
CA PHE A 317 -22.02 18.41 7.12
C PHE A 317 -22.38 17.31 6.12
N THR A 318 -23.19 17.64 5.12
CA THR A 318 -23.62 16.69 4.07
C THR A 318 -22.72 16.68 2.84
N ASN A 319 -21.79 17.64 2.75
CA ASN A 319 -20.80 17.79 1.68
C ASN A 319 -19.38 17.83 2.27
N LEU A 320 -19.01 16.77 2.99
CA LEU A 320 -17.69 16.61 3.59
C LEU A 320 -16.94 15.49 2.84
N TYR A 321 -15.75 15.81 2.32
CA TYR A 321 -14.94 14.89 1.52
C TYR A 321 -13.58 14.69 2.17
N ALA A 322 -13.14 13.43 2.21
CA ALA A 322 -11.77 13.13 2.59
C ALA A 322 -10.81 13.64 1.49
N THR A 323 -9.65 14.15 1.91
CA THR A 323 -8.59 14.62 1.00
C THR A 323 -7.75 13.49 0.42
N GLY A 324 -7.95 12.26 0.91
CA GLY A 324 -7.28 11.07 0.46
C GLY A 324 -8.04 9.81 0.86
N THR A 325 -7.52 8.66 0.46
CA THR A 325 -8.18 7.37 0.63
C THR A 325 -7.56 6.51 1.73
N ARG A 326 -6.78 7.12 2.64
CA ARG A 326 -5.97 6.42 3.65
C ARG A 326 -6.00 7.13 4.99
N THR A 327 -5.87 6.34 6.05
CA THR A 327 -5.78 6.78 7.44
C THR A 327 -4.72 7.87 7.63
N ASP A 328 -3.50 7.64 7.13
CA ASP A 328 -2.39 8.60 7.22
C ASP A 328 -2.65 9.93 6.49
N ARG A 329 -3.51 9.95 5.47
CA ARG A 329 -3.95 11.17 4.77
C ARG A 329 -5.06 11.89 5.51
N GLY A 330 -6.01 11.16 6.08
CA GLY A 330 -7.03 11.74 6.95
C GLY A 330 -6.41 12.41 8.16
N LEU A 331 -5.48 11.71 8.83
CA LEU A 331 -4.74 12.23 9.98
C LEU A 331 -3.86 13.43 9.61
N GLU A 332 -3.16 13.40 8.47
CA GLU A 332 -2.40 14.56 7.94
C GLU A 332 -3.29 15.79 7.77
N ALA A 333 -4.43 15.64 7.09
CA ALA A 333 -5.33 16.74 6.79
C ALA A 333 -5.94 17.35 8.06
N ILE A 334 -6.43 16.51 8.97
CA ILE A 334 -7.06 16.97 10.22
C ILE A 334 -6.04 17.62 11.15
N THR A 335 -4.82 17.07 11.22
CA THR A 335 -3.79 17.53 12.15
C THR A 335 -3.07 18.78 11.68
N LEU A 336 -2.82 18.91 10.37
CA LEU A 336 -2.01 19.99 9.80
C LEU A 336 -2.81 21.02 9.01
N SER A 337 -4.07 20.73 8.65
CA SER A 337 -4.88 21.59 7.77
C SER A 337 -4.19 21.91 6.44
N ILE A 338 -3.48 20.92 5.88
CA ILE A 338 -2.82 21.06 4.57
C ILE A 338 -3.55 20.23 3.51
N PRO A 339 -3.55 20.70 2.24
CA PRO A 339 -3.95 19.87 1.12
C PRO A 339 -3.06 18.62 0.98
N PRO A 340 -3.56 17.54 0.37
CA PRO A 340 -2.79 16.32 0.21
C PRO A 340 -1.57 16.58 -0.69
N THR A 341 -0.41 16.15 -0.22
CA THR A 341 0.86 16.24 -0.97
C THR A 341 1.01 15.05 -1.93
N PRO A 342 1.74 15.16 -3.04
CA PRO A 342 2.03 14.01 -3.92
C PRO A 342 2.82 12.91 -3.20
N GLY A 343 2.64 11.66 -3.62
CA GLY A 343 3.36 10.52 -3.07
C GLY A 343 2.86 10.05 -1.70
N ARG A 344 3.75 9.99 -0.70
CA ARG A 344 3.47 9.50 0.66
C ARG A 344 3.01 10.63 1.59
N SER A 345 2.10 10.35 2.53
CA SER A 345 1.68 11.29 3.59
C SER A 345 2.88 11.75 4.40
N LEU A 346 2.89 13.02 4.84
CA LEU A 346 3.91 13.56 5.75
C LEU A 346 4.03 12.72 7.04
N VAL A 347 2.94 12.13 7.52
CA VAL A 347 2.93 11.23 8.69
C VAL A 347 3.98 10.14 8.57
N LYS A 348 4.14 9.61 7.35
CA LYS A 348 5.04 8.49 7.07
C LYS A 348 6.36 8.89 6.39
N ARG A 349 6.66 10.19 6.24
CA ARG A 349 7.92 10.65 5.63
C ARG A 349 9.03 10.71 6.68
N ILE A 350 10.01 9.81 6.53
CA ILE A 350 11.16 9.74 7.42
C ILE A 350 11.99 11.03 7.34
N GLY A 351 12.38 11.58 8.48
CA GLY A 351 13.09 12.85 8.62
C GLY A 351 12.19 14.09 8.49
N ARG A 352 10.88 13.91 8.41
CA ARG A 352 9.86 14.97 8.33
C ARG A 352 8.77 14.75 9.38
N GLU A 353 9.14 14.30 10.57
CA GLU A 353 8.19 13.95 11.64
C GLU A 353 7.79 15.15 12.51
N SER A 354 8.50 16.29 12.43
CA SER A 354 8.32 17.42 13.35
C SER A 354 8.40 18.78 12.69
N GLY A 355 8.03 19.81 13.45
CA GLY A 355 8.18 21.22 13.04
C GLY A 355 7.02 21.78 12.21
N PHE A 356 5.89 21.09 12.15
CA PHE A 356 4.69 21.60 11.47
C PHE A 356 3.80 22.37 12.44
N ALA A 357 3.10 23.39 11.94
CA ALA A 357 2.08 24.12 12.67
C ALA A 357 0.79 23.29 12.82
N SER A 358 0.84 22.25 13.65
CA SER A 358 -0.29 21.33 13.88
C SER A 358 -1.36 21.91 14.80
N LEU A 359 -2.57 21.34 14.75
CA LEU A 359 -3.66 21.63 15.67
C LEU A 359 -3.22 21.48 17.14
N GLY A 360 -2.50 20.40 17.47
CA GLY A 360 -1.96 20.18 18.80
C GLY A 360 -1.00 21.28 19.25
N GLN A 361 -0.08 21.74 18.38
CA GLN A 361 0.78 22.87 18.72
C GLN A 361 -0.01 24.16 18.94
N GLN A 362 -1.02 24.43 18.10
CA GLN A 362 -1.85 25.63 18.25
C GLN A 362 -2.62 25.62 19.58
N LEU A 363 -3.21 24.48 19.97
CA LEU A 363 -3.96 24.38 21.23
C LEU A 363 -3.04 24.34 22.46
N ASN A 364 -1.88 23.69 22.38
CA ASN A 364 -0.89 23.74 23.46
C ASN A 364 -0.41 25.17 23.74
N ALA A 365 -0.26 26.00 22.70
CA ALA A 365 0.06 27.42 22.87
C ALA A 365 -1.03 28.20 23.64
N GLN A 366 -2.26 27.67 23.69
CA GLN A 366 -3.39 28.18 24.48
C GLN A 366 -3.55 27.44 25.84
N GLY A 367 -2.55 26.63 26.22
CA GLY A 367 -2.49 25.91 27.49
C GLY A 367 -3.34 24.64 27.56
N TYR A 368 -3.65 24.02 26.41
CA TYR A 368 -4.31 22.71 26.36
C TYR A 368 -3.31 21.56 26.55
N ASP A 369 -3.78 20.41 27.04
CA ASP A 369 -3.11 19.12 26.85
C ASP A 369 -3.57 18.48 25.54
N SER A 370 -2.69 18.40 24.53
CA SER A 370 -3.01 17.70 23.29
C SER A 370 -2.52 16.26 23.35
N VAL A 371 -3.42 15.31 23.14
CA VAL A 371 -3.16 13.87 23.23
C VAL A 371 -3.67 13.18 21.98
N PHE A 372 -2.82 12.38 21.34
CA PHE A 372 -3.22 11.44 20.32
C PHE A 372 -3.51 10.09 21.00
N VAL A 373 -4.75 9.63 20.89
CA VAL A 373 -5.24 8.40 21.52
C VAL A 373 -5.52 7.37 20.44
N TYR A 374 -4.82 6.24 20.47
CA TYR A 374 -4.89 5.25 19.39
C TYR A 374 -5.16 3.83 19.89
N GLY A 375 -6.10 3.14 19.25
CA GLY A 375 -6.46 1.76 19.56
C GLY A 375 -5.31 0.78 19.29
N GLY A 376 -4.50 1.07 18.27
CA GLY A 376 -3.36 0.24 17.86
C GLY A 376 -2.02 0.67 18.45
N ARG A 377 -0.94 0.10 17.92
CA ARG A 377 0.43 0.50 18.25
C ARG A 377 0.87 1.62 17.33
N GLY A 378 1.15 2.80 17.86
CA GLY A 378 1.44 3.95 17.01
C GLY A 378 2.85 3.96 16.39
N TYR A 379 3.67 2.91 16.61
CA TYR A 379 4.83 2.65 15.73
C TYR A 379 4.38 2.34 14.29
N PHE A 380 3.23 1.67 14.14
CA PHE A 380 2.60 1.45 12.84
C PHE A 380 2.34 2.78 12.15
N ASP A 381 2.62 2.86 10.85
CA ASP A 381 2.53 4.08 10.05
C ASP A 381 3.29 5.30 10.61
N ASN A 382 4.29 5.09 11.48
CA ASN A 382 5.13 6.17 12.03
C ASN A 382 4.33 7.22 12.84
N MET A 383 3.12 6.90 13.28
CA MET A 383 2.20 7.85 13.92
C MET A 383 2.77 8.45 15.20
N ASN A 384 3.39 7.65 16.07
CA ASN A 384 3.95 8.12 17.33
C ASN A 384 5.03 9.17 17.11
N ALA A 385 5.93 8.95 16.15
CA ALA A 385 6.98 9.90 15.82
C ALA A 385 6.39 11.21 15.26
N PHE A 386 5.42 11.11 14.35
CA PHE A 386 4.75 12.28 13.78
C PHE A 386 3.96 13.09 14.82
N PHE A 387 3.08 12.45 15.59
CA PHE A 387 2.24 13.16 16.55
C PHE A 387 3.07 13.74 17.70
N SER A 388 4.04 12.99 18.25
CA SER A 388 4.93 13.53 19.29
C SER A 388 5.80 14.68 18.78
N GLY A 389 6.33 14.57 17.56
CA GLY A 389 7.08 15.64 16.89
C GLY A 389 6.25 16.90 16.61
N ASN A 390 4.92 16.79 16.63
CA ASN A 390 3.98 17.87 16.35
C ASN A 390 3.08 18.20 17.55
N GLY A 391 3.59 18.06 18.77
CA GLY A 391 2.97 18.63 19.96
C GLY A 391 1.91 17.77 20.64
N TYR A 392 1.83 16.47 20.33
CA TYR A 392 0.91 15.58 21.02
C TYR A 392 1.65 14.67 22.01
N ARG A 393 1.06 14.49 23.19
CA ARG A 393 1.35 13.32 24.02
C ARG A 393 0.70 12.08 23.39
N ILE A 394 1.33 10.92 23.52
CA ILE A 394 0.82 9.68 22.93
C ILE A 394 0.20 8.82 24.02
N VAL A 395 -0.99 8.28 23.74
CA VAL A 395 -1.58 7.15 24.45
C VAL A 395 -2.03 6.14 23.41
N ASP A 396 -1.26 5.08 23.24
CA ASP A 396 -1.56 4.00 22.29
C ASP A 396 -1.76 2.67 23.02
N GLN A 397 -2.03 1.58 22.29
CA GLN A 397 -2.22 0.25 22.87
C GLN A 397 -1.10 -0.14 23.84
N SER A 398 0.15 0.21 23.54
CA SER A 398 1.31 -0.16 24.37
C SER A 398 1.35 0.57 25.72
N SER A 399 0.56 1.64 25.85
CA SER A 399 0.45 2.44 27.06
C SER A 399 -0.68 1.97 28.00
N VAL A 400 -1.53 1.04 27.53
CA VAL A 400 -2.73 0.57 28.25
C VAL A 400 -2.46 -0.78 28.91
N PRO A 401 -2.77 -0.96 30.21
CA PRO A 401 -2.63 -2.27 30.85
C PRO A 401 -3.54 -3.33 30.23
N ASP A 402 -3.03 -4.54 30.01
CA ASP A 402 -3.80 -5.66 29.39
C ASP A 402 -5.16 -5.91 30.03
N LYS A 403 -5.26 -5.78 31.37
CA LYS A 403 -6.52 -5.94 32.11
C LYS A 403 -7.60 -4.91 31.77
N GLU A 404 -7.23 -3.81 31.12
CA GLU A 404 -8.12 -2.73 30.67
C GLU A 404 -8.45 -2.85 29.17
N MET A 405 -7.97 -3.91 28.50
CA MET A 405 -8.29 -4.23 27.11
C MET A 405 -9.12 -5.52 27.09
N ASN A 406 -10.43 -5.40 26.91
CA ASN A 406 -11.35 -6.54 26.92
C ASN A 406 -11.21 -7.38 25.65
N PHE A 407 -10.74 -6.79 24.55
CA PHE A 407 -10.49 -7.47 23.29
C PHE A 407 -9.35 -6.81 22.53
N THR A 408 -8.52 -7.63 21.87
CA THR A 408 -7.48 -7.16 20.95
C THR A 408 -7.43 -8.04 19.71
N ASN A 409 -7.09 -7.44 18.57
CA ASN A 409 -6.76 -8.14 17.32
C ASN A 409 -5.45 -7.60 16.73
N ALA A 410 -5.09 -8.01 15.51
CA ALA A 410 -3.89 -7.55 14.82
C ALA A 410 -3.74 -6.00 14.73
N TRP A 411 -4.84 -5.24 14.80
CA TRP A 411 -4.82 -3.78 14.67
C TRP A 411 -4.72 -3.04 16.00
N GLY A 412 -5.30 -3.58 17.06
CA GLY A 412 -5.35 -2.88 18.35
C GLY A 412 -6.39 -3.42 19.32
N MET A 413 -6.62 -2.65 20.37
CA MET A 413 -7.77 -2.84 21.26
C MET A 413 -9.08 -2.50 20.55
N ALA A 414 -10.20 -3.06 21.02
CA ALA A 414 -11.52 -2.71 20.51
C ALA A 414 -11.83 -1.22 20.74
N ASP A 415 -12.67 -0.64 19.86
CA ASP A 415 -13.01 0.79 19.97
C ASP A 415 -13.74 1.12 21.29
N GLU A 416 -14.45 0.17 21.88
CA GLU A 416 -15.04 0.31 23.22
C GLU A 416 -13.95 0.58 24.28
N ASP A 417 -12.84 -0.14 24.23
CA ASP A 417 -11.71 0.04 25.14
C ASP A 417 -10.99 1.38 24.86
N LEU A 418 -10.83 1.76 23.59
CA LEU A 418 -10.30 3.07 23.18
C LEU A 418 -11.14 4.23 23.74
N TYR A 419 -12.47 4.13 23.65
CA TYR A 419 -13.38 5.13 24.21
C TYR A 419 -13.31 5.17 25.73
N ALA A 420 -13.22 4.02 26.41
CA ALA A 420 -13.05 3.95 27.87
C ALA A 420 -11.75 4.64 28.33
N GLN A 421 -10.63 4.40 27.62
CA GLN A 421 -9.36 5.09 27.91
C GLN A 421 -9.46 6.59 27.65
N THR A 422 -10.17 7.01 26.61
CA THR A 422 -10.39 8.43 26.31
C THR A 422 -11.16 9.11 27.44
N ILE A 423 -12.23 8.50 27.94
CA ILE A 423 -13.03 9.04 29.06
C ILE A 423 -12.15 9.17 30.31
N LYS A 424 -11.33 8.15 30.62
CA LYS A 424 -10.39 8.19 31.76
C LYS A 424 -9.40 9.35 31.66
N LEU A 425 -8.87 9.63 30.47
CA LEU A 425 -7.99 10.77 30.22
C LEU A 425 -8.74 12.10 30.40
N ALA A 426 -9.92 12.21 29.79
CA ALA A 426 -10.76 13.40 29.88
C ALA A 426 -11.13 13.74 31.34
N ASP A 427 -11.52 12.75 32.13
CA ASP A 427 -11.87 12.92 33.54
C ASP A 427 -10.66 13.37 34.37
N ALA A 428 -9.48 12.78 34.10
CA ALA A 428 -8.24 13.15 34.80
C ALA A 428 -7.81 14.59 34.51
N ASP A 429 -7.90 15.04 33.26
CA ASP A 429 -7.56 16.41 32.87
C ASP A 429 -8.61 17.41 33.39
N TYR A 430 -9.90 17.05 33.30
CA TYR A 430 -10.99 17.86 33.84
C TYR A 430 -10.87 18.05 35.36
N ALA A 431 -10.55 17.00 36.11
CA ALA A 431 -10.33 17.07 37.56
C ALA A 431 -9.17 18.00 37.94
N GLN A 432 -8.20 18.20 37.05
CA GLN A 432 -7.08 19.12 37.21
C GLN A 432 -7.39 20.54 36.71
N GLY A 433 -8.57 20.79 36.16
CA GLY A 433 -8.93 22.06 35.53
C GLY A 433 -8.12 22.39 34.28
N LYS A 434 -7.48 21.38 33.66
CA LYS A 434 -6.65 21.54 32.46
C LYS A 434 -7.52 21.29 31.22
N PRO A 435 -7.64 22.25 30.29
CA PRO A 435 -8.35 21.99 29.05
C PRO A 435 -7.54 21.03 28.18
N PHE A 436 -8.22 20.25 27.34
CA PHE A 436 -7.58 19.19 26.57
C PHE A 436 -8.09 19.11 25.12
N LEU A 437 -7.22 18.58 24.26
CA LEU A 437 -7.53 18.03 22.95
C LEU A 437 -7.24 16.53 23.01
N LEU A 438 -8.27 15.70 22.91
CA LEU A 438 -8.12 14.26 22.70
C LEU A 438 -8.47 13.94 21.25
N GLN A 439 -7.46 13.62 20.44
CA GLN A 439 -7.65 13.21 19.05
C GLN A 439 -7.53 11.68 18.96
N LEU A 440 -8.65 11.01 18.67
CA LEU A 440 -8.78 9.57 18.64
C LEU A 440 -8.70 9.03 17.21
N MET A 441 -8.20 7.80 17.09
CA MET A 441 -8.27 7.01 15.87
C MET A 441 -8.74 5.58 16.20
N THR A 442 -9.91 5.20 15.70
CA THR A 442 -10.51 3.86 15.89
C THR A 442 -9.80 2.79 15.07
N THR A 443 -9.92 1.51 15.44
CA THR A 443 -9.23 0.39 14.77
C THR A 443 -10.10 -0.83 14.46
N SER A 444 -11.29 -0.99 15.06
CA SER A 444 -12.05 -2.25 14.91
C SER A 444 -12.62 -2.46 13.50
N ASN A 445 -12.95 -1.36 12.79
CA ASN A 445 -13.46 -1.40 11.42
C ASN A 445 -12.33 -1.62 10.39
N HIS A 446 -11.56 -2.67 10.59
CA HIS A 446 -10.49 -3.10 9.70
C HIS A 446 -10.52 -4.61 9.60
N ARG A 447 -10.33 -5.14 8.38
CA ARG A 447 -10.24 -6.58 8.15
C ARG A 447 -9.24 -7.24 9.11
N PRO A 448 -9.55 -8.34 9.82
CA PRO A 448 -10.66 -9.27 9.60
C PRO A 448 -12.03 -8.87 10.16
N TYR A 449 -12.23 -7.64 10.61
CA TYR A 449 -13.51 -7.13 11.15
C TYR A 449 -13.95 -7.84 12.44
N THR A 450 -12.98 -8.18 13.28
CA THR A 450 -13.22 -8.85 14.55
C THR A 450 -13.41 -7.85 15.69
N TYR A 451 -14.40 -8.11 16.52
CA TYR A 451 -14.78 -7.33 17.70
C TYR A 451 -15.39 -8.26 18.78
N PRO A 452 -15.59 -7.78 20.04
CA PRO A 452 -16.16 -8.61 21.10
C PRO A 452 -17.56 -9.14 20.77
N ASP A 453 -17.82 -10.42 21.08
CA ASP A 453 -19.14 -11.03 20.90
C ASP A 453 -20.22 -10.36 21.76
N GLY A 454 -21.47 -10.44 21.30
CA GLY A 454 -22.64 -9.97 22.04
C GLY A 454 -22.77 -8.44 22.13
N ARG A 455 -22.06 -7.70 21.28
CA ARG A 455 -22.16 -6.22 21.19
C ARG A 455 -23.22 -5.75 20.21
N ILE A 456 -23.33 -6.42 19.06
CA ILE A 456 -24.31 -6.15 18.00
C ILE A 456 -24.81 -7.48 17.41
N ASP A 457 -25.80 -7.40 16.53
CA ASP A 457 -26.47 -8.52 15.86
C ASP A 457 -25.75 -9.03 14.60
N ILE A 458 -24.62 -8.40 14.23
CA ILE A 458 -23.69 -8.88 13.21
C ILE A 458 -22.66 -9.78 13.89
N LEU A 459 -22.22 -10.86 13.21
CA LEU A 459 -21.19 -11.74 13.73
C LEU A 459 -19.79 -11.13 13.56
N SER A 460 -18.94 -11.33 14.57
CA SER A 460 -17.52 -10.95 14.53
C SER A 460 -16.85 -11.61 13.33
N GLY A 461 -16.21 -10.81 12.48
CA GLY A 461 -15.52 -11.27 11.29
C GLY A 461 -16.28 -11.15 9.96
N GLU A 462 -17.57 -10.79 9.96
CA GLU A 462 -18.41 -10.82 8.74
C GLU A 462 -18.36 -9.56 7.86
N GLY A 463 -17.76 -8.46 8.32
CA GLY A 463 -17.39 -7.29 7.51
C GLY A 463 -18.52 -6.41 6.96
#